data_AF-A0A535JFL3-F1
#
_entry.id   AF-A0A535JFL3-F1
#
_cell.length_a   1.000
_cell.length_b   1.000
_cell.length_c   1.000
_cell.angle_alpha   90.00
_cell.angle_beta   90.00
_cell.angle_gamma   90.00
#
_symmetry.space_group_name_H-M   'P 1'
#
loop_
_entity.id
_entity.type
_entity.pdbx_description
1 polymer ?
#
loop_
_entity_poly.entity_id
_entity_poly.type
_entity_poly.pdbx_seq_one_letter_code
_entity_poly.pdbx_strand_id
1 'polypeptide(L)'
;MNANTSRPEAAFVLLLMQSTFWIAAGISAFPFAIAGEVFMAILGAASLLLASFGCLLAIGLVRRWRRSRRWAIALEAVCLGGSILLLAVPVGSNHGLVSLLVNVALPLAVIWLLRGRKMRALFAP
;
A
#
# COMPACT_ATOMS: atom_id res chain seq x y z
N MET A 1 -17.63 22.58 3.02
CA MET A 1 -16.76 21.51 2.45
C MET A 1 -17.27 20.16 2.95
N ASN A 2 -17.73 19.30 2.03
CA ASN A 2 -18.55 18.11 2.32
C ASN A 2 -17.70 16.91 2.77
N ALA A 3 -17.59 16.68 4.08
CA ALA A 3 -16.84 15.56 4.69
C ALA A 3 -17.45 14.15 4.48
N ASN A 4 -18.38 13.98 3.53
CA ASN A 4 -19.08 12.72 3.26
C ASN A 4 -18.55 11.97 2.03
N THR A 5 -18.05 12.68 1.01
CA THR A 5 -17.48 12.08 -0.22
C THR A 5 -15.99 11.77 -0.07
N SER A 6 -15.26 12.52 0.77
CA SER A 6 -13.80 12.51 0.80
C SER A 6 -13.13 11.21 1.26
N ARG A 7 -13.83 10.31 1.97
CA ARG A 7 -13.20 9.12 2.56
C ARG A 7 -12.85 8.03 1.53
N PRO A 8 -13.79 7.53 0.72
CA PRO A 8 -13.44 6.57 -0.34
C PRO A 8 -12.46 7.14 -1.36
N GLU A 9 -12.56 8.42 -1.69
CA GLU A 9 -11.60 9.12 -2.55
C GLU A 9 -10.21 9.19 -1.92
N ALA A 10 -10.11 9.55 -0.63
CA ALA A 10 -8.83 9.56 0.08
C ALA A 10 -8.21 8.15 0.12
N ALA A 11 -8.97 7.10 0.42
CA ALA A 11 -8.45 5.74 0.41
C ALA A 11 -7.97 5.31 -0.98
N PHE A 12 -8.70 5.70 -2.04
CA PHE A 12 -8.27 5.51 -3.43
C PHE A 12 -6.95 6.22 -3.72
N VAL A 13 -6.84 7.51 -3.40
CA VAL A 13 -5.64 8.32 -3.63
C VAL A 13 -4.44 7.76 -2.87
N LEU A 14 -4.62 7.35 -1.61
CA LEU A 14 -3.55 6.78 -0.80
C LEU A 14 -3.06 5.44 -1.37
N LEU A 15 -3.97 4.55 -1.79
CA LEU A 15 -3.60 3.30 -2.47
C LEU A 15 -2.90 3.55 -3.81
N LEU A 16 -3.34 4.58 -4.55
CA LEU A 16 -2.72 4.97 -5.81
C LEU A 16 -1.29 5.49 -5.59
N MET A 17 -1.09 6.37 -4.61
CA MET A 17 0.24 6.87 -4.24
C MET A 17 1.16 5.73 -3.78
N GLN A 18 0.66 4.82 -2.93
CA GLN A 18 1.40 3.64 -2.50
C GLN A 18 1.82 2.78 -3.70
N SER A 19 0.91 2.56 -4.66
CA SER A 19 1.21 1.84 -5.89
C SER A 19 2.30 2.54 -6.71
N THR A 20 2.28 3.87 -6.80
CA THR A 20 3.32 4.64 -7.51
C THR A 20 4.69 4.47 -6.84
N PHE A 21 4.75 4.48 -5.50
CA PHE A 21 6.01 4.23 -4.78
C PHE A 21 6.55 2.81 -5.04
N TRP A 22 5.67 1.81 -5.07
CA TRP A 22 6.08 0.44 -5.41
C TRP A 22 6.53 0.28 -6.86
N ILE A 23 5.95 1.02 -7.81
CA ILE A 23 6.45 1.07 -9.20
C ILE A 23 7.84 1.70 -9.24
N ALA A 24 8.03 2.84 -8.58
CA ALA A 24 9.32 3.52 -8.54
C ALA A 24 10.41 2.63 -7.93
N ALA A 25 10.11 1.94 -6.83
CA ALA A 25 11.01 0.96 -6.21
C ALA A 25 11.28 -0.25 -7.13
N GLY A 26 10.27 -0.72 -7.86
CA GLY A 26 10.41 -1.81 -8.82
C GLY A 26 11.35 -1.47 -9.98
N ILE A 27 11.16 -0.28 -10.56
CA ILE A 27 11.99 0.22 -11.66
C ILE A 27 13.41 0.53 -11.19
N SER A 28 13.59 1.10 -9.98
CA SER A 28 14.91 1.40 -9.46
C SER A 28 15.73 0.16 -9.13
N ALA A 29 15.09 -1.00 -8.90
CA ALA A 29 15.77 -2.27 -8.65
C ALA A 29 16.35 -2.92 -9.92
N PHE A 30 15.84 -2.58 -11.12
CA PHE A 30 16.32 -3.12 -12.40
C PHE A 30 17.81 -2.88 -12.68
N PRO A 31 18.39 -1.68 -12.51
CA PRO A 31 19.83 -1.48 -12.74
C PRO A 31 20.70 -2.35 -11.82
N PHE A 32 20.30 -2.56 -10.56
CA PHE A 32 21.01 -3.44 -9.63
C PHE A 32 20.87 -4.93 -10.00
N ALA A 33 19.68 -5.33 -10.49
CA ALA A 33 19.47 -6.67 -11.02
C ALA A 33 20.37 -6.97 -12.24
N ILE A 34 20.50 -6.00 -13.15
CA ILE A 34 21.39 -6.11 -14.33
C ILE A 34 22.86 -6.19 -13.89
N ALA A 35 23.22 -5.53 -12.78
CA ALA A 35 24.55 -5.60 -12.18
C ALA A 35 24.88 -6.94 -11.49
N GLY A 36 23.98 -7.94 -11.56
CA GLY A 36 24.18 -9.29 -11.05
C GLY A 36 23.54 -9.57 -9.68
N GLU A 37 22.87 -8.58 -9.07
CA GLU A 37 22.15 -8.79 -7.82
C GLU A 37 20.76 -9.39 -8.07
N VAL A 38 20.71 -10.72 -8.25
CA VAL A 38 19.45 -11.46 -8.48
C VAL A 38 18.40 -11.20 -7.40
N PHE A 39 18.83 -10.94 -6.15
CA PHE A 39 17.92 -10.58 -5.06
C PHE A 39 17.16 -9.26 -5.34
N MET A 40 17.81 -8.26 -5.92
CA MET A 40 17.15 -7.00 -6.33
C MET A 40 16.14 -7.23 -7.45
N ALA A 41 16.39 -8.19 -8.36
CA ALA A 41 15.43 -8.57 -9.39
C ALA A 41 14.12 -9.12 -8.77
N ILE A 42 14.25 -9.98 -7.75
CA ILE A 42 13.13 -10.55 -7.02
C ILE A 42 12.37 -9.45 -6.28
N LEU A 43 13.07 -8.55 -5.58
CA LEU A 43 12.45 -7.41 -4.90
C LEU A 43 11.74 -6.46 -5.86
N GLY A 44 12.34 -6.21 -7.03
CA GLY A 44 11.76 -5.37 -8.07
C GLY A 44 10.47 -5.97 -8.64
N ALA A 45 10.51 -7.27 -8.97
CA ALA A 45 9.33 -8.01 -9.42
C ALA A 45 8.23 -8.06 -8.36
N ALA A 46 8.58 -8.32 -7.09
CA ALA A 46 7.65 -8.28 -5.97
C ALA A 46 7.01 -6.90 -5.83
N SER A 47 7.79 -5.82 -5.92
CA SER A 47 7.28 -4.45 -5.84
C SER A 47 6.29 -4.13 -6.97
N LEU A 48 6.59 -4.55 -8.21
CA LEU A 48 5.67 -4.40 -9.35
C LEU A 48 4.36 -5.19 -9.19
N LEU A 49 4.42 -6.41 -8.63
CA LEU A 49 3.23 -7.20 -8.30
C LEU A 49 2.38 -6.51 -7.23
N LEU A 50 3.01 -6.02 -6.15
CA LEU A 50 2.33 -5.27 -5.09
C LEU A 50 1.69 -3.99 -5.65
N ALA A 51 2.37 -3.25 -6.53
CA ALA A 51 1.81 -2.10 -7.23
C ALA A 51 0.56 -2.45 -8.04
N SER A 52 0.67 -3.46 -8.89
CA SER A 52 -0.45 -3.92 -9.73
C SER A 52 -1.66 -4.29 -8.87
N PHE A 53 -1.42 -5.02 -7.79
CA PHE A 53 -2.46 -5.43 -6.87
C PHE A 53 -3.06 -4.25 -6.09
N GLY A 54 -2.24 -3.28 -5.65
CA GLY A 54 -2.71 -2.03 -5.05
C GLY A 54 -3.61 -1.22 -5.99
N CYS A 55 -3.25 -1.14 -7.27
CA CYS A 55 -4.05 -0.48 -8.30
C CYS A 55 -5.39 -1.19 -8.54
N LEU A 56 -5.40 -2.53 -8.60
CA LEU A 56 -6.62 -3.33 -8.69
C LEU A 56 -7.53 -3.14 -7.47
N LEU A 57 -6.96 -3.01 -6.27
CA LEU A 57 -7.71 -2.70 -5.05
C LEU A 57 -8.29 -1.28 -5.06
N ALA A 58 -7.54 -0.30 -5.56
CA ALA A 58 -8.01 1.06 -5.73
C ALA A 58 -9.22 1.11 -6.69
N ILE A 59 -9.12 0.46 -7.85
CA ILE A 59 -10.21 0.33 -8.83
C ILE A 59 -11.41 -0.42 -8.21
N GLY A 60 -11.15 -1.52 -7.49
CA GLY A 60 -12.19 -2.29 -6.82
C GLY A 60 -12.91 -1.52 -5.70
N LEU A 61 -12.22 -0.58 -5.04
CA LEU A 61 -12.82 0.36 -4.09
C LEU A 61 -13.81 1.31 -4.77
N VAL A 62 -13.42 1.89 -5.92
CA VAL A 62 -14.28 2.78 -6.71
C VAL A 62 -15.49 2.04 -7.27
N ARG A 63 -15.30 0.81 -7.76
CA ARG A 63 -16.39 -0.07 -8.23
C ARG A 63 -17.21 -0.71 -7.11
N ARG A 64 -16.98 -0.32 -5.84
CA ARG A 64 -17.67 -0.82 -4.63
C ARG A 64 -17.69 -2.35 -4.48
N TRP A 65 -16.65 -3.03 -4.94
CA TRP A 65 -16.53 -4.48 -4.74
C TRP A 65 -16.27 -4.82 -3.28
N ARG A 66 -17.23 -5.53 -2.66
CA ARG A 66 -17.19 -5.90 -1.23
C ARG A 66 -15.94 -6.67 -0.81
N ARG A 67 -15.41 -7.51 -1.70
CA ARG A 67 -14.18 -8.27 -1.44
C ARG A 67 -12.94 -7.37 -1.44
N SER A 68 -12.93 -6.32 -2.26
CA SER A 68 -11.80 -5.39 -2.41
C SER A 68 -11.43 -4.72 -1.09
N ARG A 69 -12.43 -4.39 -0.26
CA ARG A 69 -12.22 -3.86 1.09
C ARG A 69 -11.51 -4.84 2.04
N ARG A 70 -11.83 -6.14 1.99
CA ARG A 70 -11.14 -7.15 2.83
C ARG A 70 -9.71 -7.36 2.36
N TRP A 71 -9.50 -7.42 1.04
CA TRP A 71 -8.18 -7.59 0.45
C TRP A 71 -7.26 -6.39 0.69
N ALA A 72 -7.79 -5.16 0.64
CA ALA A 72 -7.03 -3.95 0.99
C ALA A 72 -6.59 -3.97 2.47
N ILE A 73 -7.49 -4.33 3.40
CA ILE A 73 -7.11 -4.46 4.81
C ILE A 73 -6.05 -5.55 5.02
N ALA A 74 -6.18 -6.69 4.34
CA ALA A 74 -5.21 -7.78 4.43
C ALA A 74 -3.83 -7.35 3.88
N LEU A 75 -3.81 -6.70 2.73
CA LEU A 75 -2.60 -6.14 2.13
C LEU A 75 -1.90 -5.18 3.08
N GLU A 76 -2.63 -4.26 3.68
CA GLU A 76 -2.04 -3.27 4.59
C GLU A 76 -1.59 -3.86 5.91
N ALA A 77 -2.28 -4.89 6.41
CA ALA A 77 -1.81 -5.66 7.55
C ALA A 77 -0.49 -6.37 7.24
N VAL A 78 -0.35 -6.93 6.03
CA VAL A 78 0.92 -7.52 5.57
C VAL A 78 2.00 -6.46 5.40
N CYS A 79 1.65 -5.29 4.85
CA CYS A 79 2.59 -4.18 4.67
C CYS A 79 3.08 -3.63 6.02
N LEU A 80 2.18 -3.44 6.98
CA LEU A 80 2.53 -3.07 8.37
C LEU A 80 3.36 -4.15 9.04
N GLY A 81 2.97 -5.42 8.91
CA GLY A 81 3.71 -6.54 9.47
C GLY A 81 5.14 -6.62 8.92
N GLY A 82 5.29 -6.53 7.59
CA GLY A 82 6.58 -6.50 6.92
C GLY A 82 7.42 -5.29 7.33
N SER A 83 6.79 -4.12 7.50
CA SER A 83 7.45 -2.89 7.92
C SER A 83 7.93 -2.94 9.37
N ILE A 84 7.10 -3.46 10.28
CA ILE A 84 7.47 -3.69 11.68
C ILE A 84 8.60 -4.72 11.76
N LEU A 85 8.55 -5.78 10.95
CA LEU A 85 9.62 -6.77 10.87
C LEU A 85 10.92 -6.13 10.35
N LEU A 86 10.84 -5.26 9.34
CA LEU A 86 11.98 -4.50 8.83
C LEU A 86 12.56 -3.52 9.86
N LEU A 87 11.70 -2.91 10.68
CA LEU A 87 12.08 -2.03 11.79
C LEU A 87 12.70 -2.81 12.96
N ALA A 88 12.30 -4.07 13.15
CA ALA A 88 12.87 -4.96 14.14
C ALA A 88 14.24 -5.52 13.72
N VAL A 89 14.53 -5.59 12.41
CA VAL A 89 15.88 -5.88 11.93
C VAL A 89 16.73 -4.60 12.06
N PRO A 90 17.89 -4.65 12.73
CA PRO A 90 18.75 -3.48 12.93
C PRO A 90 19.54 -3.16 11.65
N VAL A 91 18.85 -2.87 10.55
CA VAL A 91 19.44 -2.33 9.32
C VAL A 91 19.42 -0.81 9.44
N GLY A 92 20.55 -0.22 9.86
CA GLY A 92 20.72 1.17 10.29
C GLY A 92 20.37 2.30 9.32
N SER A 93 19.71 2.02 8.19
CA SER A 93 19.29 3.02 7.19
C SER A 93 17.77 3.20 7.06
N ASN A 94 16.94 2.40 7.77
CA ASN A 94 15.49 2.36 7.55
C ASN A 94 14.65 3.29 8.44
N HIS A 95 15.28 4.12 9.29
CA HIS A 95 14.61 5.04 10.22
C HIS A 95 14.30 6.44 9.64
N GLY A 96 14.35 6.60 8.31
CA GLY A 96 13.96 7.86 7.69
C GLY A 96 12.49 8.20 7.94
N LEU A 97 12.18 9.48 8.18
CA LEU A 97 10.81 10.01 8.31
C LEU A 97 9.89 9.55 7.18
N VAL A 98 10.43 9.50 5.96
CA VAL A 98 9.74 9.02 4.76
C VAL A 98 9.39 7.53 4.86
N SER A 99 10.31 6.72 5.39
CA SER A 99 10.07 5.28 5.61
C SER A 99 8.92 5.09 6.60
N LEU A 100 8.92 5.78 7.74
CA LEU A 100 7.83 5.71 8.72
C LEU A 100 6.47 6.14 8.13
N LEU A 101 6.46 7.21 7.32
CA LEU A 101 5.24 7.70 6.68
C LEU A 101 4.66 6.69 5.68
N VAL A 102 5.49 6.13 4.80
CA VAL A 102 5.06 5.21 3.74
C VAL A 102 4.75 3.81 4.27
N ASN A 103 5.53 3.34 5.23
CA ASN A 103 5.44 1.96 5.72
C ASN A 103 4.49 1.78 6.91
N VAL A 104 4.16 2.86 7.62
CA VAL A 104 3.34 2.79 8.85
C VAL A 104 2.15 3.74 8.80
N ALA A 105 2.37 5.03 8.59
CA ALA A 105 1.29 6.02 8.67
C ALA A 105 0.26 5.86 7.54
N LEU A 106 0.72 5.65 6.31
CA LEU A 106 -0.12 5.39 5.13
C LEU A 106 -1.02 4.15 5.32
N PRO A 107 -0.48 2.97 5.65
CA PRO A 107 -1.32 1.78 5.83
C PRO A 107 -2.24 1.86 7.05
N LEU A 108 -1.82 2.52 8.14
CA LEU A 108 -2.72 2.78 9.26
C LEU A 108 -3.88 3.70 8.87
N ALA A 109 -3.62 4.76 8.11
CA ALA A 109 -4.63 5.71 7.69
C ALA A 109 -5.69 5.03 6.80
N VAL A 110 -5.28 4.18 5.87
CA VAL A 110 -6.18 3.46 4.97
C VAL A 110 -6.95 2.37 5.72
N ILE A 111 -6.34 1.59 6.63
CA ILE A 111 -7.07 0.66 7.52
C ILE A 111 -8.14 1.42 8.32
N TRP A 112 -7.79 2.57 8.88
CA TRP A 112 -8.69 3.39 9.67
C TRP A 112 -9.85 3.94 8.83
N LEU A 113 -9.56 4.42 7.61
CA LEU A 113 -10.56 4.86 6.66
C LEU A 113 -11.49 3.73 6.21
N LEU A 114 -10.95 2.56 5.89
CA LEU A 114 -11.70 1.38 5.50
C LEU A 114 -12.55 0.85 6.64
N ARG A 115 -12.11 0.94 7.91
CA ARG A 115 -12.90 0.55 9.09
C ARG A 115 -14.02 1.53 9.45
N GLY A 116 -14.03 2.75 8.91
CA GLY A 116 -15.02 3.77 9.22
C GLY A 116 -16.48 3.35 8.90
N ARG A 117 -17.43 3.72 9.78
CA ARG A 117 -18.87 3.38 9.62
C ARG A 117 -19.47 3.80 8.27
N LYS A 118 -19.00 4.90 7.67
CA LYS A 118 -19.47 5.39 6.35
C LYS A 118 -19.03 4.48 5.18
N MET A 119 -17.80 3.97 5.23
CA MET A 119 -17.31 2.92 4.31
C MET A 119 -18.08 1.61 4.53
N ARG A 120 -18.46 1.26 5.77
CA ARG A 120 -19.35 0.10 5.98
C ARG A 120 -20.74 0.29 5.36
N ALA A 121 -21.31 1.48 5.46
CA ALA A 121 -22.64 1.79 4.93
C ALA A 121 -22.68 1.77 3.39
N LEU A 122 -21.63 2.24 2.70
CA LEU A 122 -21.54 2.20 1.23
C LEU A 122 -21.47 0.79 0.63
N PHE A 123 -21.14 -0.21 1.46
CA PHE A 123 -20.99 -1.62 1.08
C PHE A 123 -21.98 -2.53 1.83
N ALA A 124 -22.95 -1.95 2.56
CA ALA A 124 -24.08 -2.68 3.15
C ALA A 124 -25.07 -3.09 2.03
N PRO A 125 -25.78 -4.24 2.16
CA PRO A 125 -26.81 -4.68 1.21
C PRO A 125 -27.97 -3.70 1.11
#